data_AF-A0A540KVL8-F1
#
_entry.id   AF-A0A540KVL8-F1
#
_cell.length_a   1.000
_cell.length_b   1.000
_cell.length_c   1.000
_cell.angle_alpha   90.00
_cell.angle_beta   90.00
_cell.angle_gamma   90.00
#
_symmetry.space_group_name_H-M   'P 1'
#
loop_
_entity.id
_entity.type
_entity.pdbx_description
1 polymer ?
#
loop_
_entity_poly.entity_id
_entity_poly.type
_entity_poly.pdbx_seq_one_letter_code
_entity_poly.pdbx_strand_id
1 'polypeptide(L)'
;MDCLKAKKIESQNLPSQEPTNCGGTTFCRTCFNGLNTLSGVGILSIPFALSEGGWLSLILLFQLALLCWYTGLLLQRCMDGNPRIKSYPDIGEVAYGQKGRLTISIFMYLELYLVAVELLILEGDNLNQLFPSMGFNMAGFKVGGKQCFVLLTALVILPTTWLKNLGLLAYVSAGGVFASLLLVAFVFWVGTVDGVGFHEGDVLLNFKGLPTAVSLYLFCYCGHAVFPTLCNSMKDRSKFSKVLLFCFVVSTITYGSMAVLGYLMFGQDLKSQVTLNLPIRKISSRIAIYITIINPLTKYAIIITPIAAAIEDTRPFRNSLTISIFVRTLIVISTVIVALSIPFFSYLMALVGASLSVTVSVLLPCLFYLKINVAARRFGFELVVIVGIMVIGSFVGVVVGSSFVGMPGCFYNDAWTGIGGSRVIPTLENCLWAEVGSSFVGMPGCFYNDAWTGIGGSRVIPTLENCLWAEGIRADGNIYSLSSIKEAIKSAIGYTPGITCNEDASGNSQLYEVYICVDTSGSNLIECPVLPGTKCSSKIEFPSF
;
A
#
# COMPACT_ATOMS: atom_id res chain seq x y z
N MET A 1 -6.40 34.66 24.14
CA MET A 1 -6.50 35.28 25.47
C MET A 1 -5.75 34.37 26.42
N ASP A 2 -4.50 34.72 26.70
CA ASP A 2 -3.51 33.80 27.27
C ASP A 2 -3.86 33.42 28.72
N CYS A 3 -3.74 32.14 29.05
CA CYS A 3 -3.98 31.55 30.38
C CYS A 3 -3.20 32.27 31.51
N LEU A 4 -2.09 32.94 31.17
CA LEU A 4 -1.31 33.77 32.09
C LEU A 4 -2.07 35.00 32.60
N LYS A 5 -3.03 35.55 31.84
CA LYS A 5 -3.87 36.69 32.30
C LYS A 5 -5.02 36.26 33.20
N ALA A 6 -5.54 35.04 33.03
CA ALA A 6 -6.59 34.50 33.92
C ALA A 6 -6.06 34.32 35.36
N LYS A 7 -4.79 33.91 35.49
CA LYS A 7 -4.14 33.67 36.79
C LYS A 7 -3.99 34.91 37.68
N LYS A 8 -4.04 36.13 37.11
CA LYS A 8 -3.82 37.39 37.86
C LYS A 8 -5.12 38.00 38.41
N ILE A 9 -6.28 37.58 37.91
CA ILE A 9 -7.59 38.11 38.36
C ILE A 9 -8.18 37.23 39.48
N GLU A 10 -7.78 35.97 39.56
CA GLU A 10 -8.38 34.98 40.46
C GLU A 10 -7.66 34.84 41.81
N SER A 11 -6.54 35.53 42.03
CA SER A 11 -5.69 35.36 43.21
C SER A 11 -6.10 36.19 44.44
N GLN A 12 -7.39 36.46 44.67
CA GLN A 12 -7.79 37.24 45.85
C GLN A 12 -8.80 36.63 46.82
N ASN A 13 -9.57 35.58 46.54
CA ASN A 13 -10.41 34.96 47.58
C ASN A 13 -10.90 33.55 47.17
N LEU A 14 -10.30 32.47 47.68
CA LEU A 14 -10.90 31.18 48.14
C LEU A 14 -9.84 30.06 48.28
N PRO A 15 -10.08 29.03 49.11
CA PRO A 15 -9.08 28.03 49.48
C PRO A 15 -8.80 27.02 48.36
N SER A 16 -7.54 26.57 48.32
CA SER A 16 -6.91 25.57 47.45
C SER A 16 -7.83 24.64 46.64
N GLN A 17 -8.12 25.02 45.39
CA GLN A 17 -8.45 24.07 44.34
C GLN A 17 -7.16 23.40 43.82
N GLU A 18 -7.19 22.07 43.68
CA GLU A 18 -6.19 21.31 42.94
C GLU A 18 -5.97 21.92 41.54
N PRO A 19 -4.73 21.95 41.02
CA PRO A 19 -4.45 22.59 39.74
C PRO A 19 -5.19 21.86 38.62
N THR A 20 -6.14 22.54 38.00
CA THR A 20 -6.79 22.12 36.75
C THR A 20 -5.72 21.83 35.69
N ASN A 21 -5.50 20.54 35.42
CA ASN A 21 -4.55 20.08 34.43
C ASN A 21 -4.93 20.63 33.04
N CYS A 22 -4.13 21.54 32.48
CA CYS A 22 -4.20 21.92 31.06
C CYS A 22 -3.97 20.68 30.18
N GLY A 23 -5.05 20.03 29.72
CA GLY A 23 -5.06 18.77 28.99
C GLY A 23 -4.57 18.83 27.54
N GLY A 24 -3.27 19.10 27.33
CA GLY A 24 -2.59 18.99 26.02
C GLY A 24 -1.49 17.92 26.03
N THR A 25 -1.21 17.33 24.86
CA THR A 25 -0.12 16.34 24.69
C THR A 25 1.26 17.01 24.77
N THR A 26 2.24 16.29 25.32
CA THR A 26 3.63 16.76 25.42
C THR A 26 4.38 16.55 24.10
N PHE A 27 5.44 17.32 23.87
CA PHE A 27 6.28 17.23 22.66
C PHE A 27 6.67 15.78 22.31
N CYS A 28 7.19 15.01 23.27
CA CYS A 28 7.61 13.63 23.02
C CYS A 28 6.43 12.71 22.66
N ARG A 29 5.28 12.85 23.34
CA ARG A 29 4.08 12.07 23.01
C ARG A 29 3.57 12.41 21.61
N THR A 30 3.62 13.68 21.22
CA THR A 30 3.28 14.12 19.87
C THR A 30 4.26 13.56 18.84
N CYS A 31 5.56 13.52 19.13
CA CYS A 31 6.56 12.89 18.26
C CYS A 31 6.27 11.41 18.05
N PHE A 32 5.98 10.64 19.11
CA PHE A 32 5.64 9.22 18.96
C PHE A 32 4.37 9.00 18.16
N ASN A 33 3.33 9.80 18.37
CA ASN A 33 2.12 9.72 17.56
C ASN A 33 2.39 10.07 16.08
N GLY A 34 3.12 11.15 15.83
CA GLY A 34 3.49 11.57 14.47
C GLY A 34 4.38 10.55 13.76
N LEU A 35 5.37 9.98 14.47
CA LEU A 35 6.22 8.92 13.96
C LEU A 35 5.48 7.63 13.71
N ASN A 36 4.52 7.26 14.56
CA ASN A 36 3.73 6.04 14.35
C ASN A 36 2.76 6.20 13.17
N THR A 37 2.26 7.41 12.92
CA THR A 37 1.51 7.71 11.69
C THR A 37 2.43 7.64 10.47
N LEU A 38 3.59 8.30 10.51
CA LEU A 38 4.47 8.40 9.35
C LEU A 38 5.22 7.12 9.06
N SER A 39 5.78 6.42 10.06
CA SER A 39 6.58 5.20 9.92
C SER A 39 5.66 3.98 9.82
N GLY A 40 4.83 3.95 8.79
CA GLY A 40 3.70 3.06 8.60
C GLY A 40 4.03 1.74 7.91
N VAL A 41 3.03 1.25 7.17
CA VAL A 41 3.10 0.10 6.25
C VAL A 41 4.23 0.25 5.21
N GLY A 42 4.48 1.48 4.80
CA GLY A 42 5.48 1.85 3.81
C GLY A 42 6.89 1.32 4.08
N ILE A 43 7.27 1.07 5.34
CA ILE A 43 8.59 0.52 5.66
C ILE A 43 8.84 -0.81 4.94
N LEU A 44 7.82 -1.66 4.79
CA LEU A 44 7.98 -2.98 4.16
C LEU A 44 8.06 -2.91 2.64
N SER A 45 7.53 -1.86 2.02
CA SER A 45 7.39 -1.73 0.57
C SER A 45 8.41 -0.78 -0.07
N ILE A 46 9.07 0.06 0.72
CA ILE A 46 10.11 0.96 0.24
C ILE A 46 11.30 0.25 -0.42
N PRO A 47 11.74 -0.95 0.00
CA PRO A 47 12.71 -1.72 -0.77
C PRO A 47 12.20 -2.03 -2.17
N PHE A 48 10.95 -2.48 -2.29
CA PHE A 48 10.32 -2.76 -3.57
C PHE A 48 10.20 -1.49 -4.43
N ALA A 49 9.86 -0.35 -3.83
CA ALA A 49 9.90 0.92 -4.54
C ALA A 49 11.30 1.27 -5.08
N LEU A 50 12.36 0.92 -4.33
CA LEU A 50 13.74 1.08 -4.79
C LEU A 50 14.10 0.11 -5.93
N SER A 51 13.65 -1.15 -5.91
CA SER A 51 13.88 -2.07 -7.03
C SER A 51 13.20 -1.61 -8.31
N GLU A 52 11.97 -1.10 -8.19
CA GLU A 52 11.22 -0.52 -9.31
C GLU A 52 11.90 0.71 -9.92
N GLY A 53 12.46 1.60 -9.08
CA GLY A 53 13.10 2.84 -9.55
C GLY A 53 14.59 2.74 -9.86
N GLY A 54 15.31 1.76 -9.30
CA GLY A 54 16.77 1.68 -9.28
C GLY A 54 17.41 2.66 -8.29
N TRP A 55 18.72 2.53 -8.05
CA TRP A 55 19.45 3.27 -6.99
C TRP A 55 19.23 4.79 -6.97
N LEU A 56 19.19 5.45 -8.14
CA LEU A 56 19.00 6.90 -8.23
C LEU A 56 17.61 7.34 -7.76
N SER A 57 16.62 6.44 -7.70
CA SER A 57 15.31 6.74 -7.13
C SER A 57 15.35 7.06 -5.63
N LEU A 58 16.41 6.68 -4.89
CA LEU A 58 16.61 7.13 -3.51
C LEU A 58 16.67 8.66 -3.39
N ILE A 59 17.17 9.36 -4.41
CA ILE A 59 17.16 10.83 -4.44
C ILE A 59 15.70 11.33 -4.37
N LEU A 60 14.78 10.67 -5.06
CA LEU A 60 13.36 11.01 -5.03
C LEU A 60 12.74 10.75 -3.65
N LEU A 61 13.13 9.69 -2.93
CA LEU A 61 12.72 9.47 -1.55
C LEU A 61 13.04 10.69 -0.67
N PHE A 62 14.26 11.25 -0.77
CA PHE A 62 14.65 12.44 -0.02
C PHE A 62 13.91 13.70 -0.48
N GLN A 63 13.75 13.90 -1.78
CA GLN A 63 13.04 15.07 -2.32
C GLN A 63 11.57 15.08 -1.91
N LEU A 64 10.89 13.93 -1.96
CA LEU A 64 9.50 13.79 -1.53
C LEU A 64 9.36 14.00 -0.02
N ALA A 65 10.33 13.57 0.80
CA ALA A 65 10.34 13.86 2.23
C ALA A 65 10.41 15.37 2.50
N LEU A 66 11.31 16.10 1.81
CA LEU A 66 11.43 17.55 1.93
C LEU A 66 10.16 18.28 1.46
N LEU A 67 9.57 17.82 0.36
CA LEU A 67 8.32 18.35 -0.18
C LEU A 67 7.17 18.16 0.81
N CYS A 68 6.97 16.94 1.32
CA CYS A 68 5.92 16.62 2.29
C CYS A 68 6.12 17.34 3.63
N TRP A 69 7.37 17.50 4.08
CA TRP A 69 7.69 18.34 5.24
C TRP A 69 7.28 19.79 5.02
N TYR A 70 7.63 20.37 3.87
CA TYR A 70 7.27 21.72 3.51
C TYR A 70 5.74 21.93 3.41
N THR A 71 5.01 21.03 2.74
CA THR A 71 3.54 21.12 2.67
C THR A 71 2.88 20.90 4.04
N GLY A 72 3.50 20.11 4.92
CA GLY A 72 3.09 20.01 6.33
C GLY A 72 3.25 21.33 7.10
N LEU A 73 4.32 22.09 6.84
CA LEU A 73 4.50 23.44 7.38
C LEU A 73 3.46 24.43 6.82
N LEU A 74 3.05 24.29 5.56
CA LEU A 74 1.96 25.11 5.01
C LEU A 74 0.64 24.87 5.76
N LEU A 75 0.30 23.61 6.07
CA LEU A 75 -0.87 23.30 6.90
C LEU A 75 -0.76 23.91 8.29
N GLN A 76 0.43 23.87 8.92
CA GLN A 76 0.66 24.53 10.19
C GLN A 76 0.36 26.04 10.11
N ARG A 77 0.89 26.72 9.08
CA ARG A 77 0.67 28.16 8.91
C ARG A 77 -0.79 28.51 8.64
N CYS A 78 -1.54 27.65 7.93
CA CYS A 78 -2.99 27.81 7.79
C CYS A 78 -3.69 27.80 9.16
N MET A 79 -3.31 26.87 10.04
CA MET A 79 -3.88 26.78 11.39
C MET A 79 -3.50 27.96 12.27
N ASP A 80 -2.25 28.42 12.20
CA ASP A 80 -1.77 29.58 12.98
C ASP A 80 -2.52 30.87 12.60
N GLY A 81 -2.99 30.98 11.35
CA GLY A 81 -3.78 32.11 10.87
C GLY A 81 -5.23 32.15 11.36
N ASN A 82 -5.80 31.03 11.83
CA ASN A 82 -7.19 30.99 12.32
C ASN A 82 -7.40 29.97 13.45
N PRO A 83 -7.62 30.43 14.70
CA PRO A 83 -7.82 29.55 15.87
C PRO A 83 -9.01 28.59 15.79
N ARG A 84 -9.97 28.84 14.89
CA ARG A 84 -11.14 27.98 14.67
C ARG A 84 -10.80 26.68 13.94
N ILE A 85 -9.66 26.63 13.24
CA ILE A 85 -9.22 25.45 12.50
C ILE A 85 -8.73 24.39 13.49
N LYS A 86 -9.48 23.29 13.64
CA LYS A 86 -9.13 22.15 14.51
C LYS A 86 -8.77 20.89 13.74
N SER A 87 -9.27 20.76 12.52
CA SER A 87 -9.13 19.60 11.65
C SER A 87 -8.78 20.02 10.22
N TYR A 88 -8.38 19.05 9.39
CA TYR A 88 -8.09 19.32 7.98
C TYR A 88 -9.35 19.78 7.20
N PRO A 89 -10.55 19.20 7.41
CA PRO A 89 -11.78 19.75 6.85
C PRO A 89 -12.05 21.22 7.16
N ASP A 90 -11.69 21.70 8.35
CA ASP A 90 -11.87 23.11 8.72
C ASP A 90 -10.96 24.03 7.89
N ILE A 91 -9.78 23.57 7.46
CA ILE A 91 -8.90 24.34 6.56
C ILE A 91 -9.61 24.52 5.21
N GLY A 92 -10.18 23.44 4.66
CA GLY A 92 -10.97 23.49 3.43
C GLY A 92 -12.18 24.41 3.54
N GLU A 93 -12.86 24.40 4.69
CA GLU A 93 -13.99 25.27 4.99
C GLU A 93 -13.60 26.75 5.02
N VAL A 94 -12.48 27.09 5.66
CA VAL A 94 -11.98 28.46 5.70
C VAL A 94 -11.54 28.94 4.31
N ALA A 95 -10.96 28.06 3.49
CA ALA A 95 -10.47 28.41 2.16
C ALA A 95 -11.60 28.56 1.12
N TYR A 96 -12.55 27.63 1.08
CA TYR A 96 -13.55 27.51 0.00
C TYR A 96 -14.99 27.25 0.50
N GLY A 97 -15.26 27.46 1.79
CA GLY A 97 -16.58 27.21 2.39
C GLY A 97 -16.94 25.72 2.44
N GLN A 98 -18.24 25.43 2.50
CA GLN A 98 -18.72 24.04 2.64
C GLN A 98 -18.29 23.12 1.50
N LYS A 99 -18.12 23.65 0.28
CA LYS A 99 -17.58 22.87 -0.85
C LYS A 99 -16.16 22.41 -0.56
N GLY A 100 -15.30 23.30 -0.06
CA GLY A 100 -13.94 22.97 0.35
C GLY A 100 -13.90 21.91 1.45
N ARG A 101 -14.75 22.07 2.48
CA ARG A 101 -14.91 21.10 3.58
C ARG A 101 -15.28 19.70 3.07
N LEU A 102 -16.25 19.63 2.16
CA LEU A 102 -16.71 18.37 1.58
C LEU A 102 -15.61 17.71 0.73
N THR A 103 -14.96 18.48 -0.15
CA THR A 103 -13.92 17.95 -1.04
C THR A 103 -12.76 17.33 -0.25
N ILE A 104 -12.16 18.05 0.71
CA ILE A 104 -11.06 17.50 1.50
C ILE A 104 -11.51 16.30 2.35
N SER A 105 -12.73 16.35 2.91
CA SER A 105 -13.29 15.22 3.69
C SER A 105 -13.35 13.95 2.85
N ILE A 106 -13.82 14.03 1.59
CA ILE A 106 -13.91 12.86 0.70
C ILE A 106 -12.53 12.24 0.47
N PHE A 107 -11.56 13.03 0.03
CA PHE A 107 -10.21 12.52 -0.26
C PHE A 107 -9.50 12.01 1.00
N MET A 108 -9.56 12.77 2.10
CA MET A 108 -8.92 12.40 3.36
C MET A 108 -9.50 11.12 3.95
N TYR A 109 -10.83 10.98 4.00
CA TYR A 109 -11.44 9.78 4.59
C TYR A 109 -11.27 8.57 3.68
N LEU A 110 -11.28 8.75 2.36
CA LEU A 110 -10.96 7.66 1.43
C LEU A 110 -9.49 7.22 1.56
N GLU A 111 -8.55 8.15 1.70
CA GLU A 111 -7.13 7.84 1.94
C GLU A 111 -6.95 7.04 3.22
N LEU A 112 -7.46 7.55 4.35
CA LEU A 112 -7.40 6.85 5.64
C LEU A 112 -8.08 5.48 5.60
N TYR A 113 -9.19 5.35 4.87
CA TYR A 113 -9.89 4.08 4.71
C TYR A 113 -9.05 3.05 3.97
N LEU A 114 -8.42 3.43 2.86
CA LEU A 114 -7.58 2.51 2.08
C LEU A 114 -6.27 2.17 2.79
N VAL A 115 -5.69 3.09 3.57
CA VAL A 115 -4.56 2.77 4.46
C VAL A 115 -4.97 1.71 5.50
N ALA A 116 -6.20 1.77 6.02
CA ALA A 116 -6.70 0.75 6.95
C ALA A 116 -6.91 -0.63 6.28
N VAL A 117 -7.42 -0.64 5.04
CA VAL A 117 -7.51 -1.86 4.21
C VAL A 117 -6.11 -2.47 4.00
N GLU A 118 -5.14 -1.64 3.68
CA GLU A 118 -3.76 -2.05 3.40
C GLU A 118 -3.07 -2.69 4.60
N LEU A 119 -3.31 -2.17 5.81
CA LEU A 119 -2.85 -2.79 7.06
C LEU A 119 -3.37 -4.23 7.23
N LEU A 120 -4.60 -4.53 6.77
CA LEU A 120 -5.15 -5.88 6.82
C LEU A 120 -4.53 -6.79 5.76
N ILE A 121 -4.33 -6.29 4.54
CA ILE A 121 -3.66 -7.04 3.47
C ILE A 121 -2.24 -7.41 3.88
N LEU A 122 -1.50 -6.45 4.46
CA LEU A 122 -0.14 -6.65 4.97
C LEU A 122 -0.06 -7.82 5.94
N GLU A 123 -0.91 -7.88 6.96
CA GLU A 123 -0.86 -9.00 7.90
C GLU A 123 -1.36 -10.30 7.32
N GLY A 124 -2.38 -10.23 6.44
CA GLY A 124 -2.83 -11.39 5.71
C GLY A 124 -1.68 -12.06 4.95
N ASP A 125 -0.84 -11.27 4.28
CA ASP A 125 0.33 -11.74 3.54
C ASP A 125 1.43 -12.27 4.46
N ASN A 126 1.81 -11.51 5.50
CA ASN A 126 2.87 -11.88 6.43
C ASN A 126 2.54 -13.15 7.24
N LEU A 127 1.31 -13.28 7.74
CA LEU A 127 0.89 -14.46 8.51
C LEU A 127 0.72 -15.70 7.61
N ASN A 128 0.22 -15.53 6.38
CA ASN A 128 0.15 -16.62 5.41
C ASN A 128 1.53 -17.16 5.04
N GLN A 129 2.55 -16.30 4.99
CA GLN A 129 3.94 -16.73 4.80
C GLN A 129 4.44 -17.59 5.98
N LEU A 130 4.10 -17.24 7.23
CA LEU A 130 4.50 -18.03 8.41
C LEU A 130 3.79 -19.37 8.51
N PHE A 131 2.53 -19.45 8.06
CA PHE A 131 1.66 -20.61 8.24
C PHE A 131 0.97 -21.00 6.92
N PRO A 132 1.72 -21.41 5.88
CA PRO A 132 1.17 -21.68 4.55
C PRO A 132 0.20 -22.87 4.50
N SER A 133 0.28 -23.76 5.49
CA SER A 133 -0.59 -24.95 5.60
C SER A 133 -1.94 -24.69 6.28
N MET A 134 -2.22 -23.46 6.71
CA MET A 134 -3.48 -23.11 7.35
C MET A 134 -4.56 -22.85 6.29
N GLY A 135 -5.60 -23.67 6.28
CA GLY A 135 -6.78 -23.48 5.44
C GLY A 135 -7.94 -24.30 6.02
N PHE A 136 -9.14 -23.71 6.06
CA PHE A 136 -10.31 -24.36 6.64
C PHE A 136 -11.36 -24.60 5.56
N ASN A 137 -11.85 -25.84 5.48
CA ASN A 137 -13.07 -26.17 4.77
C ASN A 137 -14.22 -26.11 5.79
N MET A 138 -15.02 -25.05 5.76
CA MET A 138 -16.22 -24.95 6.59
C MET A 138 -17.45 -24.90 5.67
N ALA A 139 -18.38 -25.84 5.85
CA ALA A 139 -19.67 -25.88 5.17
C ALA A 139 -19.63 -25.75 3.63
N GLY A 140 -18.65 -26.37 2.96
CA GLY A 140 -18.51 -26.37 1.50
C GLY A 140 -17.79 -25.15 0.90
N PHE A 141 -17.41 -24.16 1.72
CA PHE A 141 -16.58 -23.03 1.30
C PHE A 141 -15.13 -23.26 1.71
N LYS A 142 -14.22 -23.30 0.73
CA LYS A 142 -12.77 -23.38 0.95
C LYS A 142 -12.23 -21.97 1.19
N VAL A 143 -11.99 -21.61 2.45
CA VAL A 143 -11.36 -20.33 2.80
C VAL A 143 -9.85 -20.53 2.80
N GLY A 144 -9.14 -19.85 1.88
CA GLY A 144 -7.68 -19.90 1.82
C GLY A 144 -7.01 -19.29 3.06
N GLY A 145 -5.73 -19.63 3.27
CA GLY A 145 -4.97 -19.22 4.46
C GLY A 145 -4.89 -17.70 4.63
N LYS A 146 -4.59 -16.98 3.55
CA LYS A 146 -4.56 -15.50 3.53
C LYS A 146 -5.90 -14.90 3.99
N GLN A 147 -7.02 -15.38 3.47
CA GLN A 147 -8.34 -14.88 3.85
C GLN A 147 -8.64 -15.13 5.34
N CYS A 148 -8.23 -16.28 5.86
CA CYS A 148 -8.34 -16.59 7.29
C CYS A 148 -7.51 -15.63 8.16
N PHE A 149 -6.27 -15.34 7.75
CA PHE A 149 -5.40 -14.42 8.50
C PHE A 149 -5.88 -12.96 8.47
N VAL A 150 -6.47 -12.51 7.36
CA VAL A 150 -7.13 -11.19 7.30
C VAL A 150 -8.27 -11.12 8.31
N LEU A 151 -9.14 -12.15 8.36
CA LEU A 151 -10.25 -12.21 9.31
C LEU A 151 -9.78 -12.27 10.77
N LEU A 152 -8.78 -13.10 11.06
CA LEU A 152 -8.20 -13.22 12.39
C LEU A 152 -7.58 -11.90 12.84
N THR A 153 -6.83 -11.24 11.96
CA THR A 153 -6.22 -9.93 12.24
C THR A 153 -7.27 -8.88 12.54
N ALA A 154 -8.34 -8.82 11.74
CA ALA A 154 -9.45 -7.90 11.99
C ALA A 154 -10.13 -8.14 13.35
N LEU A 155 -10.29 -9.41 13.74
CA LEU A 155 -10.86 -9.78 15.04
C LEU A 155 -9.98 -9.30 16.21
N VAL A 156 -8.65 -9.42 16.10
CA VAL A 156 -7.70 -8.97 17.14
C VAL A 156 -7.62 -7.44 17.19
N ILE A 157 -7.71 -6.76 16.05
CA ILE A 157 -7.66 -5.29 15.97
C ILE A 157 -8.97 -4.66 16.48
N LEU A 158 -10.12 -5.30 16.26
CA LEU A 158 -11.44 -4.71 16.54
C LEU A 158 -11.57 -4.10 17.96
N PRO A 159 -11.17 -4.77 19.06
CA PRO A 159 -11.23 -4.18 20.40
C PRO A 159 -10.40 -2.91 20.55
N THR A 160 -9.27 -2.80 19.84
CA THR A 160 -8.39 -1.62 19.88
C THR A 160 -9.11 -0.39 19.32
N THR A 161 -10.03 -0.59 18.37
CA THR A 161 -10.79 0.50 17.76
C THR A 161 -11.76 1.17 18.72
N TRP A 162 -12.21 0.46 19.76
CA TRP A 162 -13.17 0.99 20.73
C TRP A 162 -12.53 1.92 21.77
N LEU A 163 -11.19 1.98 21.81
CA LEU A 163 -10.44 2.86 22.71
C LEU A 163 -10.51 4.32 22.24
N LYS A 164 -11.17 5.19 23.03
CA LYS A 164 -11.30 6.64 22.72
C LYS A 164 -10.18 7.52 23.28
N ASN A 165 -9.31 6.97 24.13
CA ASN A 165 -8.32 7.76 24.87
C ASN A 165 -7.00 7.94 24.09
N LEU A 166 -6.82 9.10 23.44
CA LEU A 166 -5.59 9.46 22.73
C LEU A 166 -4.32 9.43 23.59
N GLY A 167 -4.44 9.57 24.92
CA GLY A 167 -3.33 9.45 25.86
C GLY A 167 -2.78 8.02 26.00
N LEU A 168 -3.67 7.01 25.97
CA LEU A 168 -3.28 5.59 25.92
C LEU A 168 -2.66 5.26 24.56
N LEU A 169 -3.18 5.90 23.51
CA LEU A 169 -2.72 5.75 22.14
C LEU A 169 -1.26 6.21 21.94
N ALA A 170 -0.76 7.17 22.74
CA ALA A 170 0.64 7.59 22.68
C ALA A 170 1.62 6.50 23.16
N TYR A 171 1.24 5.71 24.17
CA TYR A 171 2.06 4.58 24.63
C TYR A 171 2.04 3.43 23.62
N VAL A 172 0.87 3.16 23.04
CA VAL A 172 0.71 2.21 21.94
C VAL A 172 1.53 2.64 20.72
N SER A 173 1.50 3.92 20.37
CA SER A 173 2.32 4.50 19.28
C SER A 173 3.82 4.37 19.53
N ALA A 174 4.29 4.58 20.78
CA ALA A 174 5.69 4.37 21.11
C ALA A 174 6.11 2.92 20.83
N GLY A 175 5.27 1.93 21.22
CA GLY A 175 5.49 0.53 20.88
C GLY A 175 5.59 0.26 19.38
N GLY A 176 4.73 0.88 18.57
CA GLY A 176 4.77 0.76 17.09
C GLY A 176 6.05 1.34 16.47
N VAL A 177 6.54 2.47 17.00
CA VAL A 177 7.81 3.08 16.56
C VAL A 177 8.99 2.17 16.90
N PHE A 178 9.06 1.65 18.14
CA PHE A 178 10.12 0.71 18.53
C PHE A 178 10.07 -0.59 17.72
N ALA A 179 8.87 -1.12 17.46
CA ALA A 179 8.68 -2.29 16.59
C ALA A 179 9.23 -2.03 15.19
N SER A 180 8.97 -0.85 14.61
CA SER A 180 9.49 -0.48 13.28
C SER A 180 11.02 -0.39 13.25
N LEU A 181 11.64 0.14 14.31
CA LEU A 181 13.11 0.18 14.44
C LEU A 181 13.72 -1.22 14.64
N LEU A 182 13.08 -2.05 15.47
CA LEU A 182 13.50 -3.44 15.67
C LEU A 182 13.39 -4.24 14.37
N LEU A 183 12.35 -4.02 13.59
CA LEU A 183 12.18 -4.65 12.28
C LEU A 183 13.38 -4.34 11.35
N VAL A 184 13.82 -3.09 11.25
CA VAL A 184 15.03 -2.73 10.48
C VAL A 184 16.25 -3.47 11.04
N ALA A 185 16.41 -3.52 12.35
CA ALA A 185 17.54 -4.21 12.98
C ALA A 185 17.54 -5.73 12.71
N PHE A 186 16.38 -6.38 12.74
CA PHE A 186 16.27 -7.80 12.40
C PHE A 186 16.50 -8.07 10.91
N VAL A 187 16.01 -7.21 10.01
CA VAL A 187 16.31 -7.34 8.58
C VAL A 187 17.81 -7.17 8.32
N PHE A 188 18.45 -6.19 8.96
CA PHE A 188 19.91 -6.05 8.92
C PHE A 188 20.66 -7.29 9.42
N TRP A 189 20.18 -7.88 10.52
CA TRP A 189 20.73 -9.12 11.05
C TRP A 189 20.61 -10.28 10.06
N VAL A 190 19.45 -10.42 9.42
CA VAL A 190 19.23 -11.46 8.40
C VAL A 190 20.20 -11.30 7.22
N GLY A 191 20.44 -10.07 6.77
CA GLY A 191 21.40 -9.78 5.71
C GLY A 191 22.85 -10.11 6.09
N THR A 192 23.29 -9.71 7.28
CA THR A 192 24.69 -9.84 7.75
C THR A 192 25.05 -11.23 8.27
N VAL A 193 24.17 -11.88 9.04
CA VAL A 193 24.51 -13.07 9.85
C VAL A 193 23.86 -14.34 9.30
N ASP A 194 22.63 -14.27 8.81
CA ASP A 194 21.89 -15.48 8.40
C ASP A 194 22.25 -16.00 7.01
N GLY A 195 23.18 -15.34 6.33
CA GLY A 195 23.75 -15.76 5.06
C GLY A 195 22.92 -15.37 3.83
N VAL A 196 21.98 -14.43 3.95
CA VAL A 196 21.34 -13.82 2.78
C VAL A 196 22.36 -12.98 2.00
N GLY A 197 23.25 -12.29 2.72
CA GLY A 197 24.30 -11.47 2.13
C GLY A 197 23.79 -10.13 1.61
N PHE A 198 24.74 -9.30 1.17
CA PHE A 198 24.48 -8.06 0.48
C PHE A 198 25.22 -8.09 -0.85
N HIS A 199 24.49 -7.84 -1.92
CA HIS A 199 24.97 -7.84 -3.28
C HIS A 199 24.67 -6.48 -3.89
N GLU A 200 25.59 -5.95 -4.70
CA GLU A 200 25.32 -4.70 -5.40
C GLU A 200 24.23 -4.94 -6.46
N GLY A 201 23.17 -4.12 -6.40
CA GLY A 201 22.15 -4.12 -7.45
C GLY A 201 22.66 -3.38 -8.67
N ASP A 202 22.63 -4.00 -9.85
CA ASP A 202 23.21 -3.45 -11.08
C ASP A 202 22.36 -2.30 -11.71
N VAL A 203 21.11 -2.11 -11.27
CA VAL A 203 20.19 -1.15 -11.87
C VAL A 203 20.31 0.22 -11.22
N LEU A 204 20.98 1.15 -11.91
CA LEU A 204 21.12 2.53 -11.46
C LEU A 204 19.81 3.32 -11.54
N LEU A 205 19.05 3.18 -12.65
CA LEU A 205 17.80 3.88 -12.86
C LEU A 205 16.90 3.09 -13.80
N ASN A 206 15.65 2.88 -13.39
CA ASN A 206 14.62 2.30 -14.23
C ASN A 206 13.48 3.32 -14.43
N PHE A 207 13.46 3.95 -15.60
CA PHE A 207 12.45 4.96 -15.93
C PHE A 207 11.02 4.38 -15.98
N LYS A 208 10.85 3.09 -16.33
CA LYS A 208 9.54 2.46 -16.42
C LYS A 208 8.90 2.25 -15.05
N GLY A 209 9.69 1.88 -14.04
CA GLY A 209 9.22 1.69 -12.66
C GLY A 209 9.25 2.97 -11.80
N LEU A 210 9.82 4.07 -12.30
CA LEU A 210 9.89 5.34 -11.58
C LEU A 210 8.51 5.90 -11.15
N PRO A 211 7.46 5.86 -11.97
CA PRO A 211 6.09 6.19 -11.55
C PRO A 211 5.63 5.42 -10.31
N THR A 212 5.83 4.11 -10.30
CA THR A 212 5.47 3.23 -9.18
C THR A 212 6.30 3.59 -7.95
N ALA A 213 7.62 3.74 -8.09
CA ALA A 213 8.51 4.14 -7.01
C ALA A 213 8.10 5.47 -6.36
N VAL A 214 7.82 6.50 -7.18
CA VAL A 214 7.36 7.81 -6.71
C VAL A 214 6.05 7.70 -5.92
N SER A 215 5.08 6.93 -6.41
CA SER A 215 3.81 6.74 -5.71
C SER A 215 3.96 6.00 -4.39
N LEU A 216 4.77 4.95 -4.35
CA LEU A 216 5.06 4.22 -3.12
C LEU A 216 5.77 5.12 -2.10
N TYR A 217 6.78 5.88 -2.51
CA TYR A 217 7.45 6.85 -1.63
C TYR A 217 6.53 7.94 -1.13
N LEU A 218 5.66 8.49 -2.01
CA LEU A 218 4.74 9.54 -1.61
C LEU A 218 3.69 9.03 -0.62
N PHE A 219 3.18 7.82 -0.83
CA PHE A 219 2.33 7.14 0.14
C PHE A 219 3.03 6.99 1.50
N CYS A 220 4.31 6.65 1.53
CA CYS A 220 5.04 6.51 2.80
C CYS A 220 5.15 7.81 3.61
N TYR A 221 5.07 8.96 2.95
CA TYR A 221 5.14 10.29 3.58
C TYR A 221 3.78 10.98 3.74
N CYS A 222 2.66 10.28 3.49
CA CYS A 222 1.31 10.84 3.61
C CYS A 222 0.84 10.89 5.08
N GLY A 223 1.22 11.95 5.81
CA GLY A 223 0.77 12.20 7.20
C GLY A 223 -0.25 13.33 7.33
N HIS A 224 -0.52 14.05 6.24
CA HIS A 224 -1.20 15.36 6.26
C HIS A 224 -2.64 15.29 6.76
N ALA A 225 -3.33 14.17 6.52
CA ALA A 225 -4.64 13.87 7.07
C ALA A 225 -4.73 14.08 8.59
N VAL A 226 -3.68 13.71 9.33
CA VAL A 226 -3.69 13.73 10.80
C VAL A 226 -2.94 14.93 11.42
N PHE A 227 -2.10 15.62 10.64
CA PHE A 227 -1.27 16.72 11.15
C PHE A 227 -2.08 17.84 11.84
N PRO A 228 -3.22 18.31 11.30
CA PRO A 228 -4.00 19.34 11.98
C PRO A 228 -4.52 18.92 13.36
N THR A 229 -5.02 17.69 13.46
CA THR A 229 -5.49 17.12 14.74
C THR A 229 -4.34 16.95 15.72
N LEU A 230 -3.20 16.46 15.23
CA LEU A 230 -1.99 16.25 16.03
C LEU A 230 -1.47 17.57 16.61
N CYS A 231 -1.34 18.61 15.77
CA CYS A 231 -0.97 19.96 16.19
C CYS A 231 -1.96 20.53 17.22
N ASN A 232 -3.26 20.42 16.93
CA ASN A 232 -4.29 20.96 17.82
C ASN A 232 -4.34 20.28 19.20
N SER A 233 -3.86 19.04 19.31
CA SER A 233 -3.75 18.30 20.57
C SER A 233 -2.57 18.72 21.45
N MET A 234 -1.57 19.44 20.91
CA MET A 234 -0.35 19.80 21.64
C MET A 234 -0.63 20.85 22.72
N LYS A 235 0.05 20.71 23.87
CA LYS A 235 0.08 21.75 24.90
C LYS A 235 0.70 23.06 24.40
N ASP A 236 1.68 22.97 23.51
CA ASP A 236 2.41 24.09 22.92
C ASP A 236 2.56 23.88 21.41
N ARG A 237 1.67 24.51 20.64
CA ARG A 237 1.59 24.37 19.17
C ARG A 237 2.77 24.99 18.44
N SER A 238 3.45 25.96 19.05
CA SER A 238 4.62 26.63 18.44
C SER A 238 5.77 25.66 18.13
N LYS A 239 5.80 24.52 18.82
CA LYS A 239 6.79 23.46 18.64
C LYS A 239 6.41 22.45 17.55
N PHE A 240 5.25 22.56 16.93
CA PHE A 240 4.79 21.57 15.94
C PHE A 240 5.72 21.46 14.73
N SER A 241 6.31 22.55 14.27
CA SER A 241 7.30 22.53 13.18
C SER A 241 8.53 21.67 13.52
N LYS A 242 8.98 21.70 14.77
CA LYS A 242 10.07 20.85 15.27
C LYS A 242 9.64 19.38 15.37
N VAL A 243 8.38 19.11 15.72
CA VAL A 243 7.81 17.76 15.69
C VAL A 243 7.79 17.24 14.25
N LEU A 244 7.29 18.03 13.30
CA LEU A 244 7.28 17.65 11.88
C LEU A 244 8.69 17.33 11.38
N LEU A 245 9.65 18.24 11.60
CA LEU A 245 11.03 18.01 11.18
C LEU A 245 11.60 16.71 11.78
N PHE A 246 11.41 16.50 13.09
CA PHE A 246 11.86 15.29 13.76
C PHE A 246 11.23 14.03 13.14
N CYS A 247 9.91 14.04 12.92
CA CYS A 247 9.22 12.90 12.33
C CYS A 247 9.71 12.59 10.91
N PHE A 248 9.81 13.59 10.03
CA PHE A 248 10.27 13.39 8.66
C PHE A 248 11.73 12.91 8.60
N VAL A 249 12.64 13.46 9.42
CA VAL A 249 14.04 13.01 9.47
C VAL A 249 14.15 11.56 9.91
N VAL A 250 13.51 11.18 11.02
CA VAL A 250 13.58 9.81 11.54
C VAL A 250 12.90 8.82 10.60
N SER A 251 11.73 9.16 10.04
CA SER A 251 11.07 8.32 9.04
C SER A 251 11.94 8.16 7.79
N THR A 252 12.57 9.22 7.29
CA THR A 252 13.46 9.15 6.12
C THR A 252 14.67 8.24 6.36
N ILE A 253 15.29 8.30 7.54
CA ILE A 253 16.41 7.42 7.90
C ILE A 253 15.94 5.96 7.97
N THR A 254 14.79 5.73 8.61
CA THR A 254 14.20 4.38 8.74
C THR A 254 13.82 3.80 7.39
N TYR A 255 13.26 4.62 6.51
CA TYR A 255 12.87 4.25 5.15
C TYR A 255 14.07 4.04 4.25
N GLY A 256 15.03 4.97 4.23
CA GLY A 256 16.25 4.85 3.45
C GLY A 256 17.08 3.63 3.87
N SER A 257 17.21 3.38 5.18
CA SER A 257 17.91 2.18 5.65
C SER A 257 17.21 0.90 5.20
N MET A 258 15.89 0.80 5.36
CA MET A 258 15.15 -0.37 4.89
C MET A 258 15.27 -0.55 3.37
N ALA A 259 15.12 0.54 2.60
CA ALA A 259 15.28 0.55 1.14
C ALA A 259 16.61 -0.08 0.71
N VAL A 260 17.71 0.47 1.25
CA VAL A 260 19.07 0.05 0.94
C VAL A 260 19.29 -1.40 1.36
N LEU A 261 18.89 -1.78 2.59
CA LEU A 261 19.08 -3.13 3.08
C LEU A 261 18.32 -4.17 2.25
N GLY A 262 17.02 -3.93 2.02
CA GLY A 262 16.20 -4.87 1.26
C GLY A 262 16.67 -4.99 -0.19
N TYR A 263 17.07 -3.89 -0.82
CA TYR A 263 17.54 -3.93 -2.21
C TYR A 263 18.92 -4.58 -2.36
N LEU A 264 19.84 -4.38 -1.40
CA LEU A 264 21.10 -5.11 -1.37
C LEU A 264 20.91 -6.61 -1.11
N MET A 265 19.88 -7.00 -0.36
CA MET A 265 19.62 -8.42 -0.04
C MET A 265 18.94 -9.16 -1.20
N PHE A 266 18.03 -8.51 -1.91
CA PHE A 266 17.11 -9.21 -2.82
C PHE A 266 17.07 -8.61 -4.24
N GLY A 267 17.70 -7.48 -4.50
CA GLY A 267 17.78 -6.89 -5.84
C GLY A 267 16.42 -6.73 -6.52
N GLN A 268 16.32 -7.16 -7.78
CA GLN A 268 15.09 -7.11 -8.56
C GLN A 268 14.07 -8.20 -8.19
N ASP A 269 14.43 -9.17 -7.36
CA ASP A 269 13.54 -10.24 -6.89
C ASP A 269 12.69 -9.81 -5.67
N LEU A 270 12.76 -8.53 -5.29
CA LEU A 270 11.96 -7.99 -4.20
C LEU A 270 10.46 -8.14 -4.49
N LYS A 271 9.77 -8.77 -3.55
CA LYS A 271 8.30 -8.79 -3.51
C LYS A 271 7.79 -7.47 -2.96
N SER A 272 6.49 -7.24 -3.12
CA SER A 272 5.80 -6.02 -2.67
C SER A 272 6.00 -5.70 -1.18
N GLN A 273 6.40 -6.69 -0.37
CA GLN A 273 6.81 -6.55 1.02
C GLN A 273 8.13 -7.31 1.22
N VAL A 274 9.14 -6.65 1.77
CA VAL A 274 10.47 -7.26 2.01
C VAL A 274 10.41 -8.49 2.92
N THR A 275 9.44 -8.54 3.83
CA THR A 275 9.21 -9.70 4.71
C THR A 275 8.88 -10.96 3.93
N LEU A 276 8.18 -10.83 2.80
CA LEU A 276 7.84 -11.95 1.91
C LEU A 276 9.05 -12.58 1.21
N ASN A 277 10.20 -11.88 1.22
CA ASN A 277 11.48 -12.40 0.75
C ASN A 277 12.31 -13.06 1.85
N LEU A 278 11.99 -12.85 3.14
CA LEU A 278 12.80 -13.37 4.25
C LEU A 278 12.72 -14.90 4.36
N PRO A 279 13.85 -15.60 4.57
CA PRO A 279 13.87 -17.04 4.69
C PRO A 279 13.28 -17.51 6.02
N ILE A 280 12.08 -18.12 5.99
CA ILE A 280 11.29 -18.54 7.18
C ILE A 280 12.00 -19.62 8.02
N ARG A 281 13.03 -20.29 7.48
CA ARG A 281 13.84 -21.28 8.22
C ARG A 281 14.69 -20.65 9.32
N LYS A 282 14.95 -19.34 9.26
CA LYS A 282 15.77 -18.61 10.23
C LYS A 282 14.90 -17.99 11.32
N ILE A 283 15.38 -18.03 12.56
CA ILE A 283 14.64 -17.51 13.73
C ILE A 283 14.49 -15.99 13.65
N SER A 284 15.54 -15.29 13.25
CA SER A 284 15.57 -13.84 12.99
C SER A 284 14.49 -13.40 12.00
N SER A 285 14.35 -14.09 10.87
CA SER A 285 13.30 -13.85 9.88
C SER A 285 11.90 -14.02 10.49
N ARG A 286 11.68 -15.08 11.27
CA ARG A 286 10.39 -15.28 11.95
C ARG A 286 10.08 -14.16 12.92
N ILE A 287 11.08 -13.72 13.70
CA ILE A 287 10.92 -12.60 14.64
C ILE A 287 10.60 -11.32 13.87
N ALA A 288 11.30 -11.03 12.77
CA ALA A 288 11.01 -9.87 11.91
C ALA A 288 9.55 -9.88 11.43
N ILE A 289 9.05 -11.04 10.97
CA ILE A 289 7.66 -11.17 10.53
C ILE A 289 6.69 -11.07 11.72
N TYR A 290 6.99 -11.64 12.90
CA TYR A 290 6.14 -11.45 14.08
C TYR A 290 6.07 -10.00 14.57
N ILE A 291 7.13 -9.22 14.37
CA ILE A 291 7.14 -7.79 14.70
C ILE A 291 6.16 -7.02 13.81
N THR A 292 5.90 -7.45 12.57
CA THR A 292 4.93 -6.76 11.70
C THR A 292 3.54 -6.73 12.31
N ILE A 293 3.13 -7.78 13.02
CA ILE A 293 1.82 -7.90 13.70
C ILE A 293 1.54 -6.69 14.62
N ILE A 294 2.58 -6.09 15.19
CA ILE A 294 2.45 -4.91 16.05
C ILE A 294 1.99 -3.67 15.26
N ASN A 295 2.32 -3.58 13.98
CA ASN A 295 2.04 -2.39 13.15
C ASN A 295 0.54 -2.09 13.05
N PRO A 296 -0.35 -2.99 12.61
CA PRO A 296 -1.78 -2.69 12.58
C PRO A 296 -2.39 -2.52 13.95
N LEU A 297 -1.96 -3.29 14.95
CA LEU A 297 -2.45 -3.15 16.32
C LEU A 297 -2.20 -1.74 16.87
N THR A 298 -1.08 -1.12 16.49
CA THR A 298 -0.70 0.21 16.97
C THR A 298 -1.21 1.35 16.10
N LYS A 299 -1.54 1.11 14.83
CA LYS A 299 -1.87 2.16 13.85
C LYS A 299 -3.35 2.18 13.44
N TYR A 300 -3.99 1.03 13.34
CA TYR A 300 -5.32 0.91 12.74
C TYR A 300 -6.35 1.79 13.46
N ALA A 301 -6.37 1.77 14.80
CA ALA A 301 -7.26 2.61 15.60
C ALA A 301 -7.02 4.12 15.37
N ILE A 302 -5.76 4.56 15.19
CA ILE A 302 -5.42 5.97 14.90
C ILE A 302 -6.00 6.39 13.55
N ILE A 303 -5.83 5.54 12.54
CA ILE A 303 -6.21 5.81 11.15
C ILE A 303 -7.73 5.90 10.99
N ILE A 304 -8.48 4.99 11.60
CA ILE A 304 -9.95 5.01 11.45
C ILE A 304 -10.65 6.01 12.38
N THR A 305 -9.97 6.54 13.41
CA THR A 305 -10.58 7.44 14.39
C THR A 305 -11.14 8.73 13.77
N PRO A 306 -10.44 9.43 12.85
CA PRO A 306 -11.00 10.57 12.14
C PRO A 306 -12.27 10.23 11.34
N ILE A 307 -12.33 9.05 10.72
CA ILE A 307 -13.49 8.58 9.95
C ILE A 307 -14.67 8.32 10.90
N ALA A 308 -14.43 7.54 11.96
CA ALA A 308 -15.43 7.22 12.95
C ALA A 308 -15.96 8.48 13.65
N ALA A 309 -15.08 9.41 14.03
CA ALA A 309 -15.47 10.67 14.68
C ALA A 309 -16.37 11.52 13.77
N ALA A 310 -16.08 11.61 12.47
CA ALA A 310 -16.90 12.35 11.52
C ALA A 310 -18.35 11.80 11.43
N ILE A 311 -18.50 10.47 11.52
CA ILE A 311 -19.81 9.81 11.51
C ILE A 311 -20.49 9.97 12.88
N GLU A 312 -19.77 9.74 13.98
CA GLU A 312 -20.27 9.82 15.35
C GLU A 312 -20.74 11.24 15.73
N ASP A 313 -20.10 12.29 15.20
CA ASP A 313 -20.48 13.68 15.47
C ASP A 313 -21.74 14.15 14.71
N THR A 314 -22.23 13.35 13.76
CA THR A 314 -23.46 13.63 13.01
C THR A 314 -24.70 13.31 13.86
N ARG A 315 -25.69 14.21 13.92
CA ARG A 315 -26.98 13.94 14.60
C ARG A 315 -27.77 12.88 13.80
N PRO A 316 -28.40 11.86 14.42
CA PRO A 316 -28.66 11.66 15.86
C PRO A 316 -27.59 10.83 16.62
N PHE A 317 -26.49 10.44 15.99
CA PHE A 317 -25.50 9.47 16.51
C PHE A 317 -24.64 10.00 17.68
N ARG A 318 -24.65 11.32 17.88
CA ARG A 318 -23.85 12.02 18.89
C ARG A 318 -24.12 11.51 20.31
N ASN A 319 -23.03 11.23 21.03
CA ASN A 319 -22.98 10.85 22.46
C ASN A 319 -23.48 9.45 22.85
N SER A 320 -23.56 8.48 21.93
CA SER A 320 -23.86 7.08 22.29
C SER A 320 -22.64 6.17 22.14
N LEU A 321 -22.25 5.51 23.24
CA LEU A 321 -21.15 4.53 23.24
C LEU A 321 -21.48 3.33 22.33
N THR A 322 -22.71 2.83 22.39
CA THR A 322 -23.19 1.70 21.58
C THR A 322 -23.12 2.01 20.09
N ILE A 323 -23.53 3.22 19.69
CA ILE A 323 -23.46 3.66 18.30
C ILE A 323 -22.00 3.78 17.84
N SER A 324 -21.12 4.31 18.68
CA SER A 324 -19.69 4.39 18.38
C SER A 324 -19.04 3.02 18.17
N ILE A 325 -19.34 2.05 19.04
CA ILE A 325 -18.88 0.66 18.89
C ILE A 325 -19.42 0.07 17.57
N PHE A 326 -20.71 0.27 17.28
CA PHE A 326 -21.33 -0.20 16.05
C PHE A 326 -20.71 0.42 14.79
N VAL A 327 -20.55 1.74 14.72
CA VAL A 327 -19.93 2.46 13.60
C VAL A 327 -18.51 1.96 13.35
N ARG A 328 -17.69 1.84 14.42
CA ARG A 328 -16.31 1.38 14.30
C ARG A 328 -16.23 -0.07 13.84
N THR A 329 -17.14 -0.91 14.33
CA THR A 329 -17.24 -2.32 13.91
C THR A 329 -17.65 -2.42 12.43
N LEU A 330 -18.60 -1.61 11.97
CA LEU A 330 -18.99 -1.55 10.55
C LEU A 330 -17.84 -1.07 9.66
N ILE A 331 -17.05 -0.08 10.10
CA ILE A 331 -15.85 0.35 9.37
C ILE A 331 -14.89 -0.84 9.23
N VAL A 332 -14.57 -1.55 10.31
CA VAL A 332 -13.69 -2.73 10.25
C VAL A 332 -14.23 -3.80 9.28
N ILE A 333 -15.51 -4.16 9.41
CA ILE A 333 -16.15 -5.14 8.51
C ILE A 333 -16.02 -4.70 7.05
N SER A 334 -16.29 -3.43 6.74
CA SER A 334 -16.16 -2.94 5.37
C SER A 334 -14.72 -3.00 4.85
N THR A 335 -13.72 -2.66 5.67
CA THR A 335 -12.30 -2.75 5.26
C THR A 335 -11.87 -4.19 5.01
N VAL A 336 -12.40 -5.15 5.79
CA VAL A 336 -12.17 -6.59 5.56
C VAL A 336 -12.72 -7.01 4.20
N ILE A 337 -13.93 -6.59 3.85
CA ILE A 337 -14.53 -6.91 2.55
C ILE A 337 -13.62 -6.42 1.42
N VAL A 338 -13.17 -5.16 1.49
CA VAL A 338 -12.27 -4.60 0.46
C VAL A 338 -10.92 -5.32 0.44
N ALA A 339 -10.32 -5.63 1.59
CA ALA A 339 -9.06 -6.35 1.68
C ALA A 339 -9.13 -7.76 1.09
N LEU A 340 -10.28 -8.43 1.21
CA LEU A 340 -10.53 -9.74 0.62
C LEU A 340 -10.83 -9.65 -0.90
N SER A 341 -11.43 -8.54 -1.37
CA SER A 341 -11.72 -8.33 -2.78
C SER A 341 -10.52 -7.87 -3.61
N ILE A 342 -9.62 -7.07 -3.02
CA ILE A 342 -8.46 -6.48 -3.71
C ILE A 342 -7.18 -6.81 -2.91
N PRO A 343 -6.68 -8.06 -2.98
CA PRO A 343 -5.59 -8.53 -2.14
C PRO A 343 -4.18 -8.09 -2.63
N PHE A 344 -4.10 -7.06 -3.47
CA PHE A 344 -2.89 -6.63 -4.17
C PHE A 344 -2.22 -5.45 -3.46
N PHE A 345 -1.28 -5.75 -2.56
CA PHE A 345 -0.67 -4.78 -1.65
C PHE A 345 0.02 -3.58 -2.33
N SER A 346 0.99 -3.82 -3.23
CA SER A 346 1.74 -2.75 -3.89
C SER A 346 0.88 -1.90 -4.83
N TYR A 347 -0.05 -2.54 -5.54
CA TYR A 347 -0.98 -1.86 -6.43
C TYR A 347 -1.91 -0.91 -5.68
N LEU A 348 -2.46 -1.35 -4.54
CA LEU A 348 -3.30 -0.50 -3.69
C LEU A 348 -2.50 0.71 -3.17
N MET A 349 -1.30 0.49 -2.63
CA MET A 349 -0.42 1.61 -2.21
C MET A 349 -0.11 2.57 -3.34
N ALA A 350 0.27 2.05 -4.52
CA ALA A 350 0.65 2.89 -5.64
C ALA A 350 -0.54 3.74 -6.12
N LEU A 351 -1.74 3.18 -6.14
CA LEU A 351 -2.98 3.90 -6.44
C LEU A 351 -3.27 4.99 -5.40
N VAL A 352 -3.21 4.66 -4.10
CA VAL A 352 -3.44 5.62 -3.01
C VAL A 352 -2.40 6.74 -3.08
N GLY A 353 -1.13 6.40 -3.26
CA GLY A 353 -0.02 7.34 -3.41
C GLY A 353 -0.21 8.29 -4.58
N ALA A 354 -0.48 7.75 -5.78
CA ALA A 354 -0.64 8.52 -7.02
C ALA A 354 -1.83 9.48 -6.98
N SER A 355 -2.95 9.08 -6.38
CA SER A 355 -4.21 9.81 -6.48
C SER A 355 -4.54 10.57 -5.19
N LEU A 356 -4.68 9.85 -4.08
CA LEU A 356 -5.15 10.39 -2.82
C LEU A 356 -4.04 11.16 -2.10
N SER A 357 -2.85 10.58 -1.96
CA SER A 357 -1.74 11.21 -1.25
C SER A 357 -1.20 12.43 -2.00
N VAL A 358 -1.09 12.40 -3.33
CA VAL A 358 -0.82 13.61 -4.14
C VAL A 358 -1.85 14.70 -3.81
N THR A 359 -3.14 14.37 -3.82
CA THR A 359 -4.20 15.36 -3.60
C THR A 359 -4.15 15.92 -2.18
N VAL A 360 -4.15 15.06 -1.16
CA VAL A 360 -4.25 15.42 0.26
C VAL A 360 -2.96 16.00 0.82
N SER A 361 -1.80 15.51 0.39
CA SER A 361 -0.50 15.84 0.99
C SER A 361 0.34 16.81 0.15
N VAL A 362 0.04 16.97 -1.14
CA VAL A 362 0.78 17.87 -2.05
C VAL A 362 -0.09 19.03 -2.54
N LEU A 363 -1.19 18.75 -3.24
CA LEU A 363 -1.97 19.78 -3.93
C LEU A 363 -2.81 20.64 -2.99
N LEU A 364 -3.61 20.02 -2.11
CA LEU A 364 -4.54 20.73 -1.25
C LEU A 364 -3.87 21.64 -0.20
N PRO A 365 -2.75 21.27 0.46
CA PRO A 365 -2.03 22.19 1.35
C PRO A 365 -1.61 23.47 0.65
N CYS A 366 -1.07 23.36 -0.57
CA CYS A 366 -0.64 24.48 -1.40
C CYS A 366 -1.82 25.39 -1.78
N LEU A 367 -2.91 24.79 -2.29
CA LEU A 367 -4.13 25.51 -2.67
C LEU A 367 -4.75 26.26 -1.50
N PHE A 368 -4.91 25.59 -0.36
CA PHE A 368 -5.49 26.21 0.83
C PHE A 368 -4.60 27.31 1.39
N TYR A 369 -3.28 27.11 1.43
CA TYR A 369 -2.35 28.12 1.90
C TYR A 369 -2.39 29.39 1.06
N LEU A 370 -2.33 29.28 -0.27
CA LEU A 370 -2.43 30.44 -1.18
C LEU A 370 -3.80 31.15 -1.07
N LYS A 371 -4.87 30.38 -0.84
CA LYS A 371 -6.21 30.94 -0.69
C LYS A 371 -6.33 31.74 0.62
N ILE A 372 -5.90 31.16 1.74
CA ILE A 372 -6.01 31.73 3.09
C ILE A 372 -5.01 32.88 3.27
N ASN A 373 -3.74 32.68 2.90
CA ASN A 373 -2.70 33.69 3.04
C ASN A 373 -2.56 34.53 1.76
N VAL A 374 -3.30 35.65 1.72
CA VAL A 374 -3.30 36.57 0.56
C VAL A 374 -1.89 37.12 0.26
N ALA A 375 -1.06 37.34 1.28
CA ALA A 375 0.28 37.89 1.10
C ALA A 375 1.21 36.94 0.33
N ALA A 376 1.02 35.62 0.50
CA ALA A 376 1.78 34.59 -0.22
C ALA A 376 1.49 34.55 -1.73
N ARG A 377 0.45 35.26 -2.21
CA ARG A 377 0.15 35.39 -3.64
C ARG A 377 0.96 36.48 -4.34
N ARG A 378 1.72 37.29 -3.59
CA ARG A 378 2.64 38.25 -4.21
C ARG A 378 3.76 37.51 -4.90
N PHE A 379 4.16 37.99 -6.07
CA PHE A 379 5.24 37.37 -6.82
C PHE A 379 6.53 37.38 -5.99
N GLY A 380 7.08 36.18 -5.79
CA GLY A 380 8.24 35.95 -4.93
C GLY A 380 8.62 34.48 -4.95
N PHE A 381 9.77 34.16 -4.35
CA PHE A 381 10.33 32.80 -4.36
C PHE A 381 9.36 31.76 -3.78
N GLU A 382 8.66 32.08 -2.69
CA GLU A 382 7.70 31.18 -2.06
C GLU A 382 6.54 30.81 -3.00
N LEU A 383 6.00 31.77 -3.75
CA LEU A 383 4.95 31.50 -4.74
C LEU A 383 5.46 30.59 -5.86
N VAL A 384 6.67 30.84 -6.38
CA VAL A 384 7.28 30.02 -7.42
C VAL A 384 7.46 28.57 -6.95
N VAL A 385 7.93 28.38 -5.72
CA VAL A 385 8.06 27.04 -5.11
C VAL A 385 6.70 26.36 -4.98
N ILE A 386 5.68 27.04 -4.46
CA ILE A 386 4.34 26.47 -4.29
C ILE A 386 3.72 26.08 -5.64
N VAL A 387 3.82 26.95 -6.65
CA VAL A 387 3.31 26.66 -7.99
C VAL A 387 4.08 25.51 -8.63
N GLY A 388 5.41 25.46 -8.47
CA GLY A 388 6.23 24.33 -8.93
C GLY A 388 5.81 23.01 -8.30
N ILE A 389 5.58 22.98 -6.99
CA ILE A 389 5.06 21.80 -6.27
C ILE A 389 3.70 21.38 -6.83
N MET A 390 2.80 22.32 -7.10
CA MET A 390 1.50 22.01 -7.68
C MET A 390 1.61 21.43 -9.08
N VAL A 391 2.47 21.98 -9.95
CA VAL A 391 2.68 21.48 -11.31
C VAL A 391 3.26 20.06 -11.28
N ILE A 392 4.31 19.84 -10.48
CA ILE A 392 4.93 18.51 -10.33
C ILE A 392 3.93 17.52 -9.73
N GLY A 393 3.21 17.90 -8.68
CA GLY A 393 2.19 17.08 -8.05
C GLY A 393 1.07 16.70 -9.03
N SER A 394 0.55 17.65 -9.80
CA SER A 394 -0.46 17.39 -10.83
C SER A 394 0.06 16.48 -11.94
N PHE A 395 1.32 16.67 -12.37
CA PHE A 395 1.94 15.78 -13.35
C PHE A 395 2.05 14.35 -12.83
N VAL A 396 2.55 14.15 -11.60
CA VAL A 396 2.63 12.82 -10.97
C VAL A 396 1.24 12.22 -10.83
N GLY A 397 0.25 12.97 -10.33
CA GLY A 397 -1.10 12.46 -10.15
C GLY A 397 -1.79 12.06 -11.46
N VAL A 398 -1.60 12.82 -12.54
CA VAL A 398 -2.18 12.51 -13.85
C VAL A 398 -1.46 11.34 -14.51
N VAL A 399 -0.13 11.42 -14.64
CA VAL A 399 0.66 10.39 -15.33
C VAL A 399 0.53 9.06 -14.61
N VAL A 400 0.80 9.05 -13.30
CA VAL A 400 0.79 7.80 -12.53
C VAL A 400 -0.64 7.32 -12.28
N GLY A 401 -1.58 8.21 -12.01
CA GLY A 401 -2.98 7.84 -11.83
C GLY A 401 -3.60 7.23 -13.09
N SER A 402 -3.28 7.76 -14.28
CA SER A 402 -3.78 7.23 -15.55
C SER A 402 -3.30 5.80 -15.85
N SER A 403 -2.09 5.44 -15.39
CA SER A 403 -1.58 4.07 -15.51
C SER A 403 -2.39 3.03 -14.71
N PHE A 404 -3.15 3.45 -13.69
CA PHE A 404 -3.97 2.56 -12.87
C PHE A 404 -5.47 2.55 -13.24
N VAL A 405 -5.96 3.57 -13.94
CA VAL A 405 -7.38 3.67 -14.36
C VAL A 405 -7.72 2.72 -15.52
N GLY A 406 -6.71 2.24 -16.25
CA GLY A 406 -6.86 1.34 -17.39
C GLY A 406 -6.86 -0.15 -17.07
N MET A 407 -6.79 -0.58 -15.80
CA MET A 407 -6.80 -2.02 -15.47
C MET A 407 -8.24 -2.57 -15.51
N PRO A 408 -8.58 -3.46 -16.46
CA PRO A 408 -9.78 -4.28 -16.30
C PRO A 408 -9.57 -5.09 -15.02
N GLY A 409 -10.52 -5.01 -14.10
CA GLY A 409 -10.48 -5.84 -12.92
C GLY A 409 -10.40 -7.30 -13.34
N CYS A 410 -9.26 -7.94 -13.11
CA CYS A 410 -9.21 -9.38 -12.91
C CYS A 410 -9.92 -9.68 -11.59
N PHE A 411 -11.23 -9.43 -11.56
CA PHE A 411 -12.11 -10.01 -10.58
C PHE A 411 -12.07 -11.50 -10.81
N TYR A 412 -11.34 -12.20 -9.95
CA TYR A 412 -11.46 -13.65 -9.83
C TYR A 412 -12.89 -13.94 -9.39
N ASN A 413 -13.77 -14.13 -10.37
CA ASN A 413 -15.18 -14.40 -10.16
C ASN A 413 -15.30 -15.89 -9.82
N ASP A 414 -15.26 -16.22 -8.53
CA ASP A 414 -15.79 -17.51 -8.03
C ASP A 414 -17.34 -17.55 -8.10
N ALA A 415 -17.97 -16.58 -8.76
CA ALA A 415 -19.42 -16.46 -8.93
C ALA A 415 -19.86 -16.72 -10.38
N TRP A 416 -19.60 -17.92 -10.91
CA TRP A 416 -20.42 -18.51 -11.96
C TRP A 416 -20.72 -19.97 -11.61
N THR A 417 -21.76 -20.16 -10.81
CA THR A 417 -22.40 -21.46 -10.62
C THR A 417 -23.41 -21.71 -11.74
N GLY A 418 -23.30 -22.82 -12.48
CA GLY A 418 -24.44 -23.35 -13.22
C GLY A 418 -24.11 -24.21 -14.43
N ILE A 419 -24.31 -25.52 -14.27
CA ILE A 419 -24.38 -26.59 -15.29
C ILE A 419 -23.02 -27.21 -15.64
N GLY A 420 -22.91 -28.52 -15.41
CA GLY A 420 -21.66 -29.28 -15.36
C GLY A 420 -20.76 -29.11 -16.59
N GLY A 421 -19.52 -28.69 -16.34
CA GLY A 421 -18.46 -28.61 -17.32
C GLY A 421 -17.12 -28.35 -16.61
N SER A 422 -16.06 -29.01 -17.07
CA SER A 422 -14.68 -28.88 -16.59
C SER A 422 -14.20 -27.42 -16.58
N ARG A 423 -13.26 -27.08 -15.68
CA ARG A 423 -12.67 -25.73 -15.62
C ARG A 423 -11.48 -25.63 -16.55
N VAL A 424 -11.44 -24.56 -17.36
CA VAL A 424 -10.31 -24.23 -18.23
C VAL A 424 -9.51 -23.12 -17.55
N ILE A 425 -8.22 -23.33 -17.33
CA ILE A 425 -7.33 -22.31 -16.76
C ILE A 425 -6.50 -21.70 -17.89
N PRO A 426 -6.64 -20.41 -18.22
CA PRO A 426 -5.70 -19.72 -19.09
C PRO A 426 -4.38 -19.56 -18.34
N THR A 427 -3.29 -20.09 -18.90
CA THR A 427 -1.99 -20.17 -18.22
C THR A 427 -0.95 -19.18 -18.73
N LEU A 428 -1.29 -18.31 -19.70
CA LEU A 428 -0.30 -17.35 -20.22
C LEU A 428 -0.67 -15.86 -20.29
N GLU A 429 -1.94 -15.40 -20.23
CA GLU A 429 -2.14 -14.00 -20.67
C GLU A 429 -3.40 -13.25 -20.22
N ASN A 430 -3.71 -13.29 -18.92
CA ASN A 430 -4.62 -12.27 -18.34
C ASN A 430 -3.87 -11.11 -17.67
N CYS A 431 -2.67 -10.75 -18.16
CA CYS A 431 -1.96 -9.56 -17.68
C CYS A 431 -1.48 -8.60 -18.77
N LEU A 432 -1.55 -8.92 -20.06
CA LEU A 432 -0.95 -8.07 -21.09
C LEU A 432 -1.94 -7.73 -22.21
N TRP A 433 -2.13 -6.40 -22.36
CA TRP A 433 -2.77 -5.64 -23.44
C TRP A 433 -4.27 -5.32 -23.34
N ALA A 434 -4.54 -4.13 -22.78
CA ALA A 434 -5.61 -3.26 -23.25
C ALA A 434 -4.98 -2.11 -24.06
N GLU A 435 -5.18 -2.08 -25.38
CA GLU A 435 -5.08 -0.85 -26.19
C GLU A 435 -6.47 -0.18 -26.23
N VAL A 436 -6.62 1.15 -26.24
CA VAL A 436 -6.03 2.13 -27.17
C VAL A 436 -5.89 3.49 -26.48
N GLY A 437 -4.71 4.12 -26.60
CA GLY A 437 -4.56 5.57 -26.43
C GLY A 437 -3.37 6.05 -25.60
N SER A 438 -2.17 6.03 -26.19
CA SER A 438 -0.97 6.81 -25.80
C SER A 438 -0.36 6.58 -24.41
N SER A 439 0.65 5.69 -24.37
CA SER A 439 1.94 5.78 -23.63
C SER A 439 2.31 4.42 -23.04
N PHE A 440 3.39 3.83 -23.55
CA PHE A 440 3.91 2.51 -23.18
C PHE A 440 4.30 2.44 -21.69
N VAL A 441 3.61 1.59 -20.92
CA VAL A 441 4.05 1.10 -19.62
C VAL A 441 4.40 -0.38 -19.80
N GLY A 442 5.70 -0.68 -19.87
CA GLY A 442 6.16 -2.07 -19.78
C GLY A 442 6.07 -2.51 -18.33
N MET A 443 5.35 -3.62 -18.07
CA MET A 443 5.34 -4.31 -16.79
C MET A 443 6.71 -4.94 -16.52
N PRO A 444 7.39 -4.65 -15.39
CA PRO A 444 8.31 -5.57 -14.77
C PRO A 444 7.56 -6.34 -13.67
N GLY A 445 7.55 -7.67 -13.73
CA GLY A 445 7.09 -8.49 -12.60
C GLY A 445 5.85 -9.36 -12.86
N CYS A 446 5.89 -10.23 -13.87
CA CYS A 446 5.20 -11.51 -13.79
C CYS A 446 6.18 -12.59 -13.31
N PHE A 447 6.66 -12.48 -12.07
CA PHE A 447 7.39 -13.59 -11.44
C PHE A 447 6.39 -14.54 -10.78
N TYR A 448 6.16 -15.65 -11.47
CA TYR A 448 5.38 -16.79 -11.07
C TYR A 448 6.22 -17.68 -10.14
N ASN A 449 5.79 -17.90 -8.90
CA ASN A 449 6.08 -19.13 -8.16
C ASN A 449 5.07 -19.31 -7.02
N ASP A 450 4.62 -20.56 -6.85
CA ASP A 450 3.80 -21.11 -5.76
C ASP A 450 2.27 -21.27 -5.94
N ALA A 451 1.75 -21.44 -7.16
CA ALA A 451 0.36 -21.91 -7.33
C ALA A 451 0.18 -23.45 -7.39
N TRP A 452 1.26 -24.25 -7.44
CA TRP A 452 1.13 -25.70 -7.72
C TRP A 452 1.81 -26.64 -6.70
N THR A 453 2.18 -26.18 -5.51
CA THR A 453 2.73 -27.06 -4.45
C THR A 453 1.67 -27.78 -3.60
N GLY A 454 0.40 -27.74 -4.01
CA GLY A 454 -0.73 -28.33 -3.28
C GLY A 454 -1.28 -29.66 -3.81
N ILE A 455 -0.64 -30.32 -4.78
CA ILE A 455 -1.08 -31.64 -5.25
C ILE A 455 -0.46 -32.69 -4.33
N GLY A 456 -1.27 -33.22 -3.39
CA GLY A 456 -0.93 -34.43 -2.66
C GLY A 456 -0.75 -35.59 -3.63
N GLY A 457 0.51 -35.91 -3.96
CA GLY A 457 0.89 -37.04 -4.83
C GLY A 457 1.96 -36.66 -5.85
N SER A 458 3.23 -36.73 -5.46
CA SER A 458 4.46 -36.96 -6.25
C SER A 458 4.51 -36.67 -7.77
N ARG A 459 3.99 -35.54 -8.27
CA ARG A 459 4.36 -34.99 -9.59
C ARG A 459 4.63 -33.50 -9.50
N VAL A 460 5.90 -33.14 -9.59
CA VAL A 460 6.34 -31.75 -9.82
C VAL A 460 6.04 -31.43 -11.28
N ILE A 461 5.07 -30.57 -11.56
CA ILE A 461 4.81 -30.07 -12.92
C ILE A 461 5.86 -28.98 -13.20
N PRO A 462 6.76 -29.16 -14.19
CA PRO A 462 7.73 -28.13 -14.54
C PRO A 462 7.02 -26.86 -15.04
N THR A 463 7.63 -25.69 -14.82
CA THR A 463 7.11 -24.43 -15.39
C THR A 463 7.06 -24.54 -16.91
N LEU A 464 6.05 -23.94 -17.53
CA LEU A 464 5.84 -24.02 -18.98
C LEU A 464 7.09 -23.61 -19.77
N GLU A 465 7.80 -22.60 -19.28
CA GLU A 465 9.09 -22.15 -19.81
C GLU A 465 10.16 -23.25 -19.77
N ASN A 466 10.30 -23.96 -18.64
CA ASN A 466 11.21 -25.10 -18.52
C ASN A 466 10.80 -26.27 -19.43
N CYS A 467 9.49 -26.47 -19.65
CA CYS A 467 8.98 -27.47 -20.59
C CYS A 467 9.38 -27.14 -22.03
N LEU A 468 9.24 -25.86 -22.43
CA LEU A 468 9.58 -25.40 -23.77
C LEU A 468 11.10 -25.41 -23.99
N TRP A 469 11.89 -25.01 -22.97
CA TRP A 469 13.34 -25.00 -23.03
C TRP A 469 13.96 -26.40 -23.16
N ALA A 470 13.37 -27.40 -22.52
CA ALA A 470 13.81 -28.79 -22.64
C ALA A 470 13.72 -29.31 -24.08
N GLU A 471 12.80 -28.76 -24.88
CA GLU A 471 12.60 -29.07 -26.30
C GLU A 471 13.24 -28.04 -27.24
N GLY A 472 14.09 -27.17 -26.71
CA GLY A 472 14.84 -26.17 -27.48
C GLY A 472 14.03 -24.96 -27.95
N ILE A 473 12.82 -24.76 -27.43
CA ILE A 473 11.95 -23.62 -27.74
C ILE A 473 12.20 -22.53 -26.70
N ARG A 474 12.80 -21.40 -27.11
CA ARG A 474 13.17 -20.29 -26.23
C ARG A 474 12.34 -19.05 -26.54
N ALA A 475 12.16 -18.21 -25.54
CA ALA A 475 11.57 -16.88 -25.70
C ALA A 475 12.64 -15.90 -26.16
N ASP A 476 13.02 -16.02 -27.43
CA ASP A 476 14.14 -15.30 -28.03
C ASP A 476 13.71 -14.49 -29.27
N GLY A 477 12.40 -14.33 -29.49
CA GLY A 477 11.84 -13.67 -30.66
C GLY A 477 11.91 -14.52 -31.93
N ASN A 478 12.28 -15.80 -31.82
CA ASN A 478 12.28 -16.71 -32.97
C ASN A 478 10.88 -17.26 -33.26
N ILE A 479 10.72 -17.72 -34.51
CA ILE A 479 9.48 -18.31 -35.01
C ILE A 479 9.54 -19.82 -34.88
N TYR A 480 8.58 -20.40 -34.17
CA TYR A 480 8.44 -21.83 -33.93
C TYR A 480 7.19 -22.38 -34.62
N SER A 481 7.14 -23.68 -34.89
CA SER A 481 5.91 -24.29 -35.40
C SER A 481 4.89 -24.48 -34.27
N LEU A 482 3.62 -24.19 -34.54
CA LEU A 482 2.54 -24.40 -33.56
C LEU A 482 2.48 -25.86 -33.09
N SER A 483 2.77 -26.82 -33.99
CA SER A 483 2.87 -28.24 -33.66
C SER A 483 3.99 -28.54 -32.68
N SER A 484 5.17 -27.94 -32.85
CA SER A 484 6.31 -28.15 -31.95
C SER A 484 6.00 -27.67 -30.54
N ILE A 485 5.34 -26.51 -30.40
CA ILE A 485 4.95 -25.96 -29.10
C ILE A 485 3.88 -26.85 -28.44
N LYS A 486 2.86 -27.28 -29.19
CA LYS A 486 1.82 -28.18 -28.66
C LYS A 486 2.41 -29.51 -28.17
N GLU A 487 3.32 -30.12 -28.94
CA GLU A 487 3.95 -31.37 -28.57
C GLU A 487 4.91 -31.23 -27.39
N ALA A 488 5.68 -30.13 -27.31
CA ALA A 488 6.56 -29.86 -26.18
C ALA A 488 5.78 -29.76 -24.86
N ILE A 489 4.69 -29.00 -24.88
CA ILE A 489 3.81 -28.84 -23.72
C ILE A 489 3.13 -30.16 -23.37
N LYS A 490 2.59 -30.88 -24.38
CA LYS A 490 1.95 -32.19 -24.19
C LYS A 490 2.90 -33.24 -23.63
N SER A 491 4.15 -33.26 -24.09
CA SER A 491 5.21 -34.13 -23.56
C SER A 491 5.47 -33.87 -22.08
N ALA A 492 5.46 -32.59 -21.67
CA ALA A 492 5.71 -32.22 -20.29
C ALA A 492 4.52 -32.44 -19.34
N ILE A 493 3.29 -32.18 -19.79
CA ILE A 493 2.10 -32.22 -18.92
C ILE A 493 1.24 -33.49 -19.10
N GLY A 494 1.43 -34.22 -20.20
CA GLY A 494 0.68 -35.44 -20.54
C GLY A 494 -0.69 -35.23 -21.19
N TYR A 495 -1.12 -33.99 -21.42
CA TYR A 495 -2.42 -33.61 -21.96
C TYR A 495 -2.29 -32.59 -23.09
N THR A 496 -3.22 -32.61 -24.05
CA THR A 496 -3.14 -31.70 -25.21
C THR A 496 -3.52 -30.27 -24.80
N PRO A 497 -2.63 -29.27 -24.98
CA PRO A 497 -2.97 -27.89 -24.65
C PRO A 497 -3.82 -27.23 -25.76
N GLY A 498 -4.69 -26.31 -25.35
CA GLY A 498 -5.25 -25.30 -26.24
C GLY A 498 -4.27 -24.15 -26.41
N ILE A 499 -4.18 -23.58 -27.62
CA ILE A 499 -3.31 -22.43 -27.88
C ILE A 499 -4.10 -21.40 -28.67
N THR A 500 -4.09 -20.16 -28.20
CA THR A 500 -4.54 -18.98 -28.93
C THR A 500 -3.33 -18.10 -29.27
N CYS A 501 -3.48 -17.32 -30.32
CA CYS A 501 -2.43 -16.44 -30.82
C CYS A 501 -3.04 -15.07 -31.10
N ASN A 502 -2.21 -14.04 -30.96
CA ASN A 502 -2.53 -12.67 -31.32
C ASN A 502 -1.62 -12.24 -32.48
N GLU A 503 -1.82 -11.05 -33.03
CA GLU A 503 -0.92 -10.45 -34.02
C GLU A 503 -0.07 -9.37 -33.34
N ASP A 504 1.23 -9.30 -33.67
CA ASP A 504 2.11 -8.22 -33.24
C ASP A 504 1.96 -6.96 -34.12
N ALA A 505 2.70 -5.90 -33.81
CA ALA A 505 2.70 -4.66 -34.60
C ALA A 505 3.23 -4.84 -36.04
N SER A 506 3.89 -5.96 -36.33
CA SER A 506 4.42 -6.32 -37.64
C SER A 506 3.49 -7.26 -38.42
N GLY A 507 2.36 -7.68 -37.83
CA GLY A 507 1.40 -8.63 -38.41
C GLY A 507 1.80 -10.10 -38.28
N ASN A 508 2.79 -10.44 -37.44
CA ASN A 508 3.18 -11.81 -37.14
C ASN A 508 2.24 -12.42 -36.10
N SER A 509 1.87 -13.69 -36.30
CA SER A 509 1.11 -14.46 -35.32
C SER A 509 2.02 -14.81 -34.13
N GLN A 510 1.74 -14.28 -32.95
CA GLN A 510 2.49 -14.51 -31.71
C GLN A 510 1.72 -15.43 -30.76
N LEU A 511 2.44 -16.26 -30.00
CA LEU A 511 1.84 -17.06 -28.93
C LEU A 511 1.14 -16.12 -27.94
N TYR A 512 -0.16 -16.32 -27.74
CA TYR A 512 -0.98 -15.54 -26.82
C TYR A 512 -1.26 -16.39 -25.56
N GLU A 513 -2.38 -17.11 -25.50
CA GLU A 513 -2.70 -17.92 -24.31
C GLU A 513 -2.50 -19.42 -24.55
N VAL A 514 -2.07 -20.11 -23.49
CA VAL A 514 -2.07 -21.57 -23.39
C VAL A 514 -3.17 -22.01 -22.43
N TYR A 515 -4.03 -22.91 -22.87
CA TYR A 515 -5.16 -23.44 -22.12
C TYR A 515 -4.93 -24.89 -21.72
N ILE A 516 -5.12 -25.19 -20.45
CA ILE A 516 -5.05 -26.55 -19.91
C ILE A 516 -6.33 -26.80 -19.10
N CYS A 517 -6.88 -28.00 -19.20
CA CYS A 517 -8.07 -28.38 -18.46
C CYS A 517 -7.73 -29.13 -17.18
N VAL A 518 -8.51 -28.83 -16.15
CA VAL A 518 -8.45 -29.54 -14.87
C VAL A 518 -9.80 -30.17 -14.57
N ASP A 519 -9.77 -31.21 -13.75
CA ASP A 519 -10.99 -31.80 -13.22
C ASP A 519 -11.82 -30.77 -12.43
N THR A 520 -13.06 -31.13 -12.11
CA THR A 520 -13.99 -30.23 -11.39
C THR A 520 -13.49 -29.80 -10.01
N SER A 521 -12.55 -30.56 -9.45
CA SER A 521 -11.90 -30.27 -8.17
C SER A 521 -10.70 -29.33 -8.30
N GLY A 522 -10.19 -29.11 -9.52
CA GLY A 522 -8.98 -28.34 -9.80
C GLY A 522 -7.69 -29.04 -9.36
N SER A 523 -7.75 -30.35 -9.06
CA SER A 523 -6.63 -31.07 -8.43
C SER A 523 -5.81 -31.87 -9.42
N ASN A 524 -6.41 -32.28 -10.54
CA ASN A 524 -5.74 -33.07 -11.57
C ASN A 524 -5.94 -32.44 -12.96
N LEU A 525 -4.90 -32.51 -13.78
CA LEU A 525 -5.01 -32.21 -15.21
C LEU A 525 -5.87 -33.28 -15.89
N ILE A 526 -6.67 -32.87 -16.87
CA ILE A 526 -7.49 -33.76 -17.69
C ILE A 526 -7.41 -33.34 -19.16
N GLU A 527 -7.81 -34.24 -20.06
CA GLU A 527 -7.95 -33.88 -21.46
C GLU A 527 -9.10 -32.90 -21.63
N CYS A 528 -8.87 -31.81 -22.37
CA CYS A 528 -9.88 -30.80 -22.59
C CYS A 528 -11.03 -31.34 -23.44
N PRO A 529 -12.28 -31.36 -22.92
CA PRO A 529 -13.43 -31.82 -23.70
C PRO A 529 -13.76 -30.87 -24.87
N VAL A 530 -13.45 -29.58 -24.71
CA VAL A 530 -13.56 -28.56 -25.75
C VAL A 530 -12.33 -27.66 -25.65
N LEU A 531 -11.62 -27.50 -26.76
CA LEU A 531 -10.52 -26.54 -26.89
C LEU A 531 -11.03 -25.26 -27.54
N PRO A 532 -10.52 -24.07 -27.15
CA PRO A 532 -10.85 -22.82 -27.82
C PRO A 532 -10.46 -22.90 -29.31
N GLY A 533 -11.24 -22.24 -30.16
CA GLY A 533 -10.97 -22.20 -31.60
C GLY A 533 -9.60 -21.56 -31.88
N THR A 534 -8.76 -22.25 -32.64
CA THR A 534 -7.39 -21.78 -32.94
C THR A 534 -7.40 -20.70 -34.03
N LYS A 535 -7.04 -19.47 -33.66
CA LYS A 535 -6.69 -18.39 -34.62
C LYS A 535 -5.18 -18.29 -34.88
N CYS A 536 -4.44 -19.34 -34.57
CA CYS A 536 -2.99 -19.38 -34.74
C CYS A 536 -2.59 -19.72 -36.18
N SER A 537 -1.55 -19.06 -36.67
CA SER A 537 -0.80 -19.52 -37.84
C SER A 537 -0.07 -20.84 -37.55
N SER A 538 0.36 -21.54 -38.60
CA SER A 538 1.21 -22.74 -38.47
C SER A 538 2.60 -22.44 -37.90
N LYS A 539 3.02 -21.18 -38.02
CA LYS A 539 4.27 -20.63 -37.51
C LYS A 539 3.94 -19.47 -36.59
N ILE A 540 4.41 -19.53 -35.36
CA ILE A 540 4.11 -18.55 -34.31
C ILE A 540 5.41 -18.04 -33.69
N GLU A 541 5.47 -16.73 -33.47
CA GLU A 541 6.58 -16.09 -32.80
C GLU A 541 6.48 -16.31 -31.29
N PHE A 542 7.61 -16.65 -30.66
CA PHE A 542 7.71 -16.65 -29.20
C PHE A 542 8.41 -15.35 -28.76
N PRO A 543 7.66 -14.34 -28.29
CA PRO A 543 8.23 -13.04 -27.94
C PRO A 543 9.37 -13.19 -26.92
N SER A 544 10.46 -12.44 -27.15
CA SER A 544 11.53 -12.30 -26.16
C SER A 544 11.05 -11.44 -24.99
N PHE A 545 11.07 -11.98 -23.78
CA PHE A 545 10.74 -11.25 -22.54
C PHE A 545 11.97 -10.80 -21.77
#